data_AF-A0A117KX94-F1
#
_entry.id   AF-A0A117KX94-F1
#
_cell.length_a   1.000
_cell.length_b   1.000
_cell.length_c   1.000
_cell.angle_alpha   90.00
_cell.angle_beta   90.00
_cell.angle_gamma   90.00
#
_symmetry.space_group_name_H-M   'P 1'
#
loop_
_entity.id
_entity.type
_entity.pdbx_description
1 polymer ?
#
loop_
_entity_poly.entity_id
_entity_poly.type
_entity_poly.pdbx_seq_one_letter_code
_entity_poly.pdbx_strand_id
1 'polypeptide(L)'
;MTRHQLHLIELVTTEQNRACNMIFLKFSNYRKDSPFSNTFGKASLTILRDLSPDKLVNMDMEQLISFIAQNGNNRLKDIGQMARDLKNMAKRAYRLNPKIQDSINVTLTMTLHNIEFFKSQIKRLDKVIAQELQAIPQTLTFIPGIGPYGLPVLLQKSGTYPGSVTRPLWPSTPV
;
A
#
# COMPACT_ATOMS: atom_id res chain seq x y z
N MET A 1 24.63 -3.64 0.18
CA MET A 1 23.45 -3.26 -0.61
C MET A 1 22.21 -4.11 -0.31
N THR A 2 22.28 -5.45 -0.38
CA THR A 2 21.12 -6.35 -0.16
C THR A 2 20.52 -6.27 1.26
N ARG A 3 21.35 -6.16 2.31
CA ARG A 3 20.85 -5.95 3.70
C ARG A 3 20.10 -4.63 3.87
N HIS A 4 20.58 -3.56 3.22
CA HIS A 4 19.93 -2.24 3.26
C HIS A 4 18.60 -2.25 2.50
N GLN A 5 18.55 -2.95 1.36
CA GLN A 5 17.32 -3.17 0.59
C GLN A 5 16.25 -3.90 1.42
N LEU A 6 16.63 -4.97 2.13
CA LEU A 6 15.73 -5.68 3.05
C LEU A 6 15.20 -4.74 4.14
N HIS A 7 16.09 -3.96 4.77
CA HIS A 7 15.70 -3.00 5.80
C HIS A 7 14.70 -1.95 5.28
N LEU A 8 14.89 -1.43 4.07
CA LEU A 8 13.94 -0.49 3.46
C LEU A 8 12.56 -1.12 3.23
N ILE A 9 12.49 -2.40 2.85
CA ILE A 9 11.22 -3.13 2.68
C ILE A 9 10.50 -3.30 4.02
N GLU A 10 11.24 -3.59 5.10
CA GLU A 10 10.69 -3.67 6.45
C GLU A 10 10.14 -2.32 6.92
N LEU A 11 10.85 -1.22 6.63
CA LEU A 11 10.38 0.14 6.92
C LEU A 11 9.10 0.48 6.16
N VAL A 12 9.01 0.13 4.86
CA VAL A 12 7.79 0.30 4.07
C VAL A 12 6.62 -0.45 4.72
N THR A 13 6.84 -1.70 5.12
CA THR A 13 5.81 -2.54 5.75
C THR A 13 5.35 -1.95 7.08
N THR A 14 6.29 -1.44 7.88
CA THR A 14 6.00 -0.78 9.16
C THR A 14 5.17 0.49 8.98
N GLU A 15 5.54 1.35 8.03
CA GLU A 15 4.77 2.55 7.71
C GLU A 15 3.39 2.23 7.11
N GLN A 16 3.27 1.17 6.30
CA GLN A 16 1.98 0.71 5.80
C GLN A 16 1.06 0.26 6.93
N ASN A 17 1.58 -0.47 7.92
CA ASN A 17 0.83 -0.85 9.10
C ASN A 17 0.40 0.37 9.91
N ARG A 18 1.29 1.34 10.11
CA ARG A 18 0.99 2.62 10.76
C ARG A 18 -0.12 3.38 10.03
N ALA A 19 -0.01 3.52 8.70
CA ALA A 19 -1.02 4.15 7.86
C ALA A 19 -2.38 3.47 8.02
N CYS A 20 -2.41 2.14 8.01
CA CYS A 20 -3.65 1.37 8.17
C CYS A 20 -4.33 1.63 9.52
N ASN A 21 -3.57 1.75 10.60
CA ASN A 21 -4.12 2.04 11.92
C ASN A 21 -4.80 3.42 11.93
N MET A 22 -4.20 4.39 11.26
CA MET A 22 -4.72 5.75 11.18
C MET A 22 -5.93 5.84 10.25
N ILE A 23 -5.91 5.11 9.14
CA ILE A 23 -7.06 4.93 8.26
C ILE A 23 -8.20 4.27 9.03
N PHE A 24 -7.94 3.28 9.87
CA PHE A 24 -8.96 2.65 10.70
C PHE A 24 -9.62 3.64 11.68
N LEU A 25 -8.83 4.52 12.31
CA LEU A 25 -9.38 5.57 13.17
C LEU A 25 -10.29 6.54 12.40
N LYS A 26 -9.95 6.86 11.14
CA LYS A 26 -10.73 7.74 10.26
C LYS A 26 -11.92 7.03 9.61
N PHE A 27 -11.78 5.75 9.29
CA PHE A 27 -12.72 4.89 8.58
C PHE A 27 -12.66 3.46 9.16
N SER A 28 -13.47 3.20 10.18
CA SER A 28 -13.49 1.95 10.95
C SER A 28 -13.61 0.68 10.08
N ASN A 29 -14.42 0.74 9.02
CA ASN A 29 -14.70 -0.42 8.16
C ASN A 29 -13.89 -0.46 6.86
N TYR A 30 -12.89 0.42 6.69
CA TYR A 30 -12.17 0.55 5.43
C TYR A 30 -11.51 -0.75 4.97
N ARG A 31 -10.96 -1.57 5.89
CA ARG A 31 -10.32 -2.84 5.52
C ARG A 31 -11.31 -3.94 5.08
N LYS A 32 -12.54 -3.93 5.58
CA LYS A 32 -13.54 -4.98 5.30
C LYS A 32 -14.36 -4.64 4.06
N ASP A 33 -14.80 -3.38 3.98
CA ASP A 33 -15.70 -2.89 2.94
C ASP A 33 -14.94 -2.09 1.86
N SER A 34 -13.62 -2.30 1.73
CA SER A 34 -12.76 -1.59 0.78
C SER A 34 -13.26 -1.80 -0.65
N PRO A 35 -13.74 -0.74 -1.34
CA PRO A 35 -14.19 -0.87 -2.72
C PRO A 35 -13.00 -0.89 -3.70
N PHE A 36 -11.78 -0.63 -3.21
CA PHE A 36 -10.57 -0.62 -4.02
C PHE A 36 -9.86 -1.98 -3.97
N SER A 37 -9.36 -2.45 -5.12
CA SER A 37 -8.51 -3.66 -5.16
C SER A 37 -7.16 -3.47 -4.46
N ASN A 38 -6.71 -2.21 -4.31
CA ASN A 38 -5.47 -1.88 -3.60
C ASN A 38 -5.66 -0.66 -2.69
N THR A 39 -5.56 -0.87 -1.39
CA THR A 39 -5.64 0.16 -0.34
C THR A 39 -4.59 1.26 -0.51
N PHE A 40 -3.40 0.96 -1.04
CA PHE A 40 -2.35 1.95 -1.30
C PHE A 40 -2.27 2.34 -2.78
N GLY A 41 -3.32 2.08 -3.55
CA GLY A 41 -3.44 2.55 -4.92
C GLY A 41 -3.61 4.07 -4.99
N LYS A 42 -3.24 4.69 -6.12
CA LYS A 42 -3.31 6.15 -6.31
C LYS A 42 -4.70 6.71 -5.98
N ALA A 43 -5.77 6.07 -6.47
CA ALA A 43 -7.15 6.49 -6.23
C ALA A 43 -7.52 6.47 -4.74
N SER A 44 -7.21 5.37 -4.06
CA SER A 44 -7.44 5.19 -2.63
C SER A 44 -6.67 6.23 -1.80
N LEU A 45 -5.39 6.44 -2.12
CA LEU A 45 -4.56 7.41 -1.41
C LEU A 45 -5.07 8.84 -1.56
N THR A 46 -5.52 9.25 -2.75
CA THR A 46 -6.11 10.58 -2.95
C THR A 46 -7.37 10.75 -2.09
N ILE A 47 -8.26 9.75 -2.07
CA ILE A 47 -9.48 9.79 -1.26
C ILE A 47 -9.14 9.87 0.23
N LEU A 48 -8.18 9.08 0.71
CA LEU A 48 -7.79 9.05 2.11
C LEU A 48 -7.11 10.35 2.57
N ARG A 49 -6.37 11.03 1.67
CA ARG A 49 -5.73 12.32 1.90
C ARG A 49 -6.74 13.47 1.91
N ASP A 50 -7.54 13.59 0.86
CA ASP A 50 -8.31 14.82 0.60
C ASP A 50 -9.70 14.80 1.25
N LEU A 51 -10.24 13.61 1.49
CA LEU A 51 -11.61 13.46 1.96
C LEU A 51 -11.64 13.03 3.43
N SER A 52 -12.39 13.81 4.22
CA SER A 52 -12.77 13.45 5.58
C SER A 52 -14.14 12.76 5.57
N PRO A 53 -14.45 11.91 6.57
CA PRO A 53 -15.74 11.25 6.67
C PRO A 53 -16.92 12.24 6.57
N ASP A 54 -16.84 13.38 7.25
CA ASP A 54 -17.90 14.39 7.21
C ASP A 54 -18.09 15.00 5.82
N LYS A 55 -16.97 15.28 5.10
CA LYS A 55 -17.02 15.76 3.73
C LYS A 55 -17.64 14.73 2.78
N LEU A 56 -17.34 13.45 2.96
CA LEU A 56 -17.91 12.36 2.16
C LEU A 56 -19.42 12.20 2.34
N VAL A 57 -19.92 12.38 3.57
CA VAL A 57 -21.36 12.28 3.84
C VAL A 57 -22.12 13.44 3.19
N ASN A 58 -21.55 14.64 3.22
CA ASN A 58 -22.19 15.87 2.72
C ASN A 58 -22.00 16.08 1.20
N MET A 59 -21.02 15.43 0.58
CA MET A 59 -20.78 15.54 -0.87
C MET A 59 -21.90 14.88 -1.68
N ASP A 60 -22.26 15.50 -2.80
CA ASP A 60 -23.24 14.94 -3.71
C ASP A 60 -22.72 13.67 -4.42
N MET A 61 -23.64 12.77 -4.80
CA MET A 61 -23.30 11.50 -5.42
C MET A 61 -22.60 11.72 -6.79
N GLU A 62 -23.03 12.69 -7.59
CA GLU A 62 -22.43 12.97 -8.89
C GLU A 62 -21.01 13.53 -8.74
N GLN A 63 -20.82 14.43 -7.78
CA GLN A 63 -19.50 14.97 -7.45
C GLN A 63 -18.55 13.87 -6.99
N LEU A 64 -19.01 12.95 -6.13
CA LEU A 64 -18.18 11.84 -5.65
C LEU A 64 -17.79 10.87 -6.80
N ILE A 65 -18.73 10.55 -7.69
CA ILE A 65 -18.46 9.71 -8.87
C ILE A 65 -17.42 10.37 -9.77
N SER A 66 -17.55 11.67 -10.05
CA SER A 66 -16.58 12.41 -10.87
C SER A 66 -15.19 12.44 -10.24
N PHE A 67 -15.11 12.64 -8.92
CA PHE A 67 -13.84 12.64 -8.18
C PHE A 67 -13.15 11.26 -8.23
N ILE A 68 -13.91 10.18 -8.04
CA ILE A 68 -13.39 8.81 -8.12
C ILE A 68 -12.95 8.49 -9.55
N ALA A 69 -13.73 8.88 -10.57
CA ALA A 69 -13.41 8.63 -11.97
C ALA A 69 -12.09 9.31 -12.39
N GLN A 70 -11.89 10.57 -12.00
CA GLN A 70 -10.65 11.32 -12.27
C GLN A 70 -9.42 10.67 -11.62
N ASN A 71 -9.58 10.11 -10.41
CA ASN A 71 -8.47 9.50 -9.67
C ASN A 71 -8.25 8.01 -9.99
N GLY A 72 -9.25 7.34 -10.58
CA GLY A 72 -9.27 5.91 -10.86
C GLY A 72 -8.52 5.45 -12.12
N ASN A 73 -8.03 6.39 -12.94
CA ASN A 73 -7.36 6.13 -14.21
C ASN A 73 -8.07 5.07 -15.07
N ASN A 74 -9.41 5.14 -15.15
CA ASN A 74 -10.30 4.25 -15.91
C ASN A 74 -10.19 2.73 -15.61
N ARG A 75 -9.57 2.34 -14.48
CA ARG A 75 -9.39 0.93 -14.08
C ARG A 75 -10.41 0.47 -13.04
N LEU A 76 -11.22 1.40 -12.52
CA LEU A 76 -12.22 1.12 -11.50
C LEU A 76 -13.48 0.56 -12.17
N LYS A 77 -13.86 -0.66 -11.78
CA LYS A 77 -15.15 -1.24 -12.16
C LYS A 77 -16.22 -0.69 -11.21
N ASP A 78 -17.40 -0.40 -11.74
CA ASP A 78 -18.60 -0.01 -10.98
C ASP A 78 -18.42 1.20 -10.05
N ILE A 79 -17.97 2.33 -10.62
CA ILE A 79 -17.73 3.61 -9.90
C ILE A 79 -18.96 4.06 -9.10
N GLY A 80 -20.17 3.86 -9.62
CA GLY A 80 -21.41 4.21 -8.92
C GLY A 80 -21.64 3.41 -7.64
N GLN A 81 -21.36 2.10 -7.66
CA GLN A 81 -21.47 1.25 -6.48
C GLN A 81 -20.38 1.60 -5.46
N MET A 82 -19.15 1.81 -5.94
CA MET A 82 -18.02 2.25 -5.13
C MET A 82 -18.29 3.58 -4.39
N ALA A 83 -18.91 4.55 -5.06
CA ALA A 83 -19.29 5.81 -4.45
C ALA A 83 -20.34 5.63 -3.34
N ARG A 84 -21.32 4.74 -3.54
CA ARG A 84 -22.33 4.39 -2.52
C ARG A 84 -21.69 3.73 -1.31
N ASP A 85 -20.81 2.77 -1.53
CA ASP A 85 -20.11 2.04 -0.46
C ASP A 85 -19.21 2.98 0.34
N LEU A 86 -18.49 3.88 -0.33
CA LEU A 86 -17.68 4.90 0.32
C LEU A 86 -18.51 5.86 1.18
N LYS A 87 -19.67 6.30 0.68
CA LYS A 87 -20.59 7.15 1.45
C LYS A 87 -21.19 6.40 2.64
N ASN A 88 -21.51 5.12 2.49
CA ASN A 88 -21.98 4.27 3.57
C ASN A 88 -20.91 4.03 4.64
N MET A 89 -19.66 3.82 4.24
CA MET A 89 -18.52 3.73 5.16
C MET A 89 -18.32 5.03 5.94
N ALA A 90 -18.41 6.18 5.26
CA ALA A 90 -18.28 7.48 5.90
C ALA A 90 -19.38 7.72 6.95
N LYS A 91 -20.61 7.29 6.69
CA LYS A 91 -21.72 7.36 7.68
C LYS A 91 -21.46 6.51 8.94
N ARG A 92 -20.74 5.39 8.79
CA ARG A 92 -20.41 4.45 9.88
C ARG A 92 -19.05 4.76 10.54
N ALA A 93 -18.33 5.76 10.05
CA ALA A 93 -17.03 6.14 10.58
C ALA A 93 -17.16 6.77 11.98
N TYR A 94 -16.11 6.65 12.79
CA TYR A 94 -16.06 7.31 14.09
C TYR A 94 -16.00 8.82 13.89
N ARG A 95 -16.88 9.54 14.59
CA ARG A 95 -16.81 11.00 14.70
C ARG A 95 -15.74 11.36 15.72
N LEU A 96 -14.60 11.79 15.22
CA LEU A 96 -13.50 12.24 16.06
C LEU A 96 -13.66 13.72 16.41
N ASN A 97 -13.10 14.14 17.54
CA ASN A 97 -12.96 15.56 17.83
C ASN A 97 -12.11 16.22 16.73
N PRO A 98 -12.48 17.41 16.21
CA PRO A 98 -11.73 18.11 15.16
C PRO A 98 -10.22 18.19 15.41
N LYS A 99 -9.79 18.44 16.66
CA LYS A 99 -8.36 18.49 17.01
C LYS A 99 -7.63 17.16 16.78
N ILE A 100 -8.28 16.04 17.08
CA ILE A 100 -7.72 14.70 16.90
C ILE A 100 -7.70 14.35 15.41
N GLN A 101 -8.75 14.71 14.68
CA GLN A 101 -8.85 14.50 13.24
C GLN A 101 -7.74 15.22 12.47
N ASP A 102 -7.42 16.46 12.84
CA ASP A 102 -6.33 17.22 12.23
C ASP A 102 -4.97 16.56 12.49
N SER A 103 -4.71 16.15 13.73
CA SER A 103 -3.48 15.43 14.09
C SER A 103 -3.33 14.11 13.31
N ILE A 104 -4.41 13.34 13.17
CA ILE A 104 -4.43 12.11 12.37
C ILE A 104 -4.19 12.41 10.90
N ASN A 105 -4.82 13.44 10.33
CA ASN A 105 -4.65 13.81 8.93
C ASN A 105 -3.20 14.23 8.61
N VAL A 106 -2.60 15.07 9.47
CA VAL A 106 -1.20 15.50 9.33
C VAL A 106 -0.27 14.30 9.41
N THR A 107 -0.42 13.49 10.45
CA THR A 107 0.43 12.31 10.65
C THR A 107 0.25 11.31 9.52
N LEU A 108 -0.98 11.12 9.01
CA LEU A 108 -1.28 10.17 7.92
C LEU A 108 -0.59 10.63 6.65
N THR A 109 -0.69 11.92 6.33
CA THR A 109 -0.02 12.53 5.17
C THR A 109 1.49 12.31 5.25
N MET A 110 2.10 12.55 6.42
CA MET A 110 3.53 12.33 6.64
C MET A 110 3.92 10.86 6.47
N THR A 111 3.17 9.92 7.07
CA THR A 111 3.40 8.48 6.90
C THR A 111 3.26 8.04 5.43
N LEU A 112 2.28 8.59 4.70
CA LEU A 112 2.14 8.28 3.26
C LEU A 112 3.32 8.80 2.44
N HIS A 113 3.84 10.00 2.76
CA HIS A 113 5.07 10.50 2.14
C HIS A 113 6.28 9.63 2.46
N ASN A 114 6.41 9.12 3.69
CA ASN A 114 7.48 8.18 4.06
C ASN A 114 7.41 6.91 3.20
N ILE A 115 6.21 6.34 2.99
CA ILE A 115 6.02 5.16 2.13
C ILE A 115 6.47 5.44 0.69
N GLU A 116 6.07 6.56 0.11
CA GLU A 116 6.47 6.96 -1.24
C GLU A 116 7.98 7.19 -1.34
N PHE A 117 8.56 7.84 -0.33
CA PHE A 117 9.99 8.08 -0.22
C PHE A 117 10.77 6.76 -0.16
N PHE A 118 10.44 5.86 0.76
CA PHE A 118 11.14 4.57 0.88
C PHE A 118 11.00 3.72 -0.39
N LYS A 119 9.82 3.71 -1.03
CA LYS A 119 9.65 3.06 -2.33
C LYS A 119 10.56 3.65 -3.41
N SER A 120 10.78 4.96 -3.41
CA SER A 120 11.71 5.61 -4.35
C SER A 120 13.16 5.23 -4.06
N GLN A 121 13.55 5.11 -2.79
CA GLN A 121 14.89 4.68 -2.38
C GLN A 121 15.16 3.23 -2.79
N ILE A 122 14.18 2.33 -2.58
CA ILE A 122 14.28 0.93 -3.03
C ILE A 122 14.52 0.88 -4.55
N LYS A 123 13.74 1.62 -5.35
CA LYS A 123 13.92 1.66 -6.81
C LYS A 123 15.29 2.18 -7.25
N ARG A 124 15.87 3.15 -6.53
CA ARG A 124 17.22 3.65 -6.81
C ARG A 124 18.26 2.59 -6.47
N LEU A 125 18.11 1.95 -5.31
CA LEU A 125 19.00 0.89 -4.86
C LEU A 125 18.96 -0.32 -5.79
N ASP A 126 17.78 -0.70 -6.29
CA ASP A 126 17.60 -1.77 -7.27
C ASP A 126 18.40 -1.51 -8.56
N LYS A 127 18.41 -0.25 -9.03
CA LYS A 127 19.18 0.15 -10.23
C LYS A 127 20.68 0.03 -9.98
N VAL A 128 21.16 0.49 -8.84
CA VAL A 128 22.58 0.38 -8.47
C VAL A 128 22.97 -1.09 -8.35
N ILE A 129 22.18 -1.91 -7.65
CA ILE A 129 22.43 -3.35 -7.54
C ILE A 129 22.48 -4.01 -8.93
N ALA A 130 21.56 -3.67 -9.83
CA ALA A 130 21.57 -4.21 -11.19
C ALA A 130 22.82 -3.82 -11.98
N GLN A 131 23.32 -2.59 -11.83
CA GLN A 131 24.57 -2.14 -12.45
C GLN A 131 25.79 -2.87 -11.90
N GLU A 132 25.90 -3.01 -10.58
CA GLU A 132 26.99 -3.74 -9.92
C GLU A 132 27.01 -5.22 -10.33
N LEU A 133 25.83 -5.84 -10.47
CA LEU A 133 25.72 -7.24 -10.90
C LEU A 133 26.11 -7.43 -12.37
N GLN A 134 25.88 -6.46 -13.25
CA GLN A 134 26.33 -6.52 -14.64
C GLN A 134 27.86 -6.43 -14.79
N ALA A 135 28.55 -5.81 -13.83
CA ALA A 135 30.01 -5.68 -13.85
C ALA A 135 30.73 -6.98 -13.40
N ILE A 136 30.02 -7.94 -12.83
CA ILE A 136 30.60 -9.19 -12.33
C ILE A 136 30.34 -10.31 -13.35
N PRO A 137 31.38 -10.91 -13.96
CA PRO A 137 31.23 -11.84 -15.09
C PRO A 137 30.60 -13.21 -14.75
N GLN A 138 30.32 -13.51 -13.48
CA GLN A 138 29.74 -14.79 -13.03
C GLN A 138 28.60 -14.61 -12.01
N THR A 139 27.62 -13.76 -12.30
CA THR A 139 26.41 -13.70 -11.48
C THR A 139 25.38 -14.72 -11.95
N LEU A 140 24.84 -15.51 -11.02
CA LEU A 140 23.71 -16.41 -11.25
C LEU A 140 22.43 -15.56 -11.36
N THR A 141 22.23 -14.91 -12.50
CA THR A 141 21.15 -13.94 -12.76
C THR A 141 19.77 -14.58 -12.83
N PHE A 142 19.67 -15.91 -12.74
CA PHE A 142 18.41 -16.61 -12.95
C PHE A 142 18.33 -17.89 -12.12
N ILE A 143 17.56 -17.83 -11.04
CA ILE A 143 17.06 -19.03 -10.36
C ILE A 143 15.61 -19.22 -10.84
N PRO A 144 15.29 -20.32 -11.55
CA PRO A 144 13.92 -20.57 -12.01
C PRO A 144 12.93 -20.52 -10.84
N GLY A 145 11.90 -19.67 -10.95
CA GLY A 145 10.89 -19.46 -9.92
C GLY A 145 11.09 -18.23 -9.01
N ILE A 146 12.23 -17.54 -9.07
CA ILE A 146 12.56 -16.38 -8.22
C ILE A 146 12.65 -15.05 -9.02
N GLY A 147 12.66 -15.12 -10.35
CA GLY A 147 12.83 -13.95 -11.23
C GLY A 147 14.29 -13.46 -11.29
N PRO A 148 14.63 -12.47 -12.14
CA PRO A 148 16.03 -12.14 -12.46
C PRO A 148 16.87 -11.64 -11.29
N TYR A 149 16.24 -11.27 -10.18
CA TYR A 149 16.85 -10.91 -8.90
C TYR A 149 15.78 -11.22 -7.86
N GLY A 150 16.11 -11.86 -6.74
CA GLY A 150 15.14 -12.47 -5.81
C GLY A 150 14.22 -11.55 -5.00
N LEU A 151 13.60 -10.57 -5.66
CA LEU A 151 12.78 -9.52 -5.03
C LEU A 151 11.31 -9.42 -5.49
N PRO A 152 10.87 -9.85 -6.70
CA PRO A 152 9.46 -9.74 -7.07
C PRO A 152 8.56 -10.49 -6.08
N VAL A 153 9.03 -11.62 -5.56
CA VAL A 153 8.31 -12.46 -4.59
C VAL A 153 8.07 -11.74 -3.25
N LEU A 154 9.00 -10.92 -2.75
CA LEU A 154 8.82 -10.26 -1.45
C LEU A 154 7.82 -9.10 -1.54
N LEU A 155 7.85 -8.32 -2.63
CA LEU A 155 6.87 -7.27 -2.85
C LEU A 155 5.47 -7.83 -3.17
N GLN A 156 5.39 -8.93 -3.93
CA GLN A 156 4.10 -9.56 -4.24
C GLN A 156 3.44 -10.22 -3.01
N LYS A 157 4.24 -10.79 -2.12
CA LYS A 157 3.76 -11.40 -0.87
C LYS A 157 3.28 -10.37 0.17
N SER A 158 3.79 -9.13 0.10
CA SER A 158 3.30 -8.02 0.94
C SER A 158 1.93 -7.45 0.52
N GLY A 159 1.50 -7.71 -0.73
CA GLY A 159 0.22 -7.24 -1.28
C GLY A 159 -0.89 -8.29 -1.32
N THR A 160 -0.60 -9.55 -0.96
CA THR A 160 -1.56 -10.66 -1.05
C THR A 160 -1.38 -11.57 0.17
N TYR A 161 -2.21 -11.39 1.18
CA TYR A 161 -2.42 -12.45 2.19
C TYR A 161 -3.48 -13.40 1.64
N PRO A 162 -3.11 -14.65 1.37
CA PRO A 162 -3.80 -15.77 1.99
C PRO A 162 -2.81 -16.73 2.66
N GLY A 163 -3.32 -17.51 3.60
CA GLY A 163 -2.54 -18.21 4.63
C GLY A 163 -1.53 -19.27 4.17
N SER A 164 -0.74 -19.67 5.18
CA SER A 164 0.07 -20.90 5.28
C SER A 164 1.06 -21.22 4.15
N VAL A 165 2.36 -21.21 4.46
CA VAL A 165 3.25 -22.38 4.46
C VAL A 165 4.63 -21.88 4.89
N THR A 166 4.99 -22.17 6.14
CA THR A 166 6.38 -22.26 6.59
C THR A 166 6.95 -23.58 6.05
N ARG A 167 7.92 -23.53 5.14
CA ARG A 167 8.87 -24.63 4.94
C ARG A 167 10.27 -24.09 5.26
N PRO A 168 11.02 -24.72 6.18
CA PRO A 168 12.42 -24.39 6.38
C PRO A 168 13.25 -24.93 5.19
N LEU A 169 14.07 -24.06 4.62
CA LEU A 169 15.09 -24.39 3.61
C LEU A 169 16.42 -24.65 4.32
N TRP A 170 16.65 -25.88 4.76
CA TRP A 170 18.00 -26.42 4.95
C TRP A 170 17.98 -27.91 4.58
N PRO A 171 18.93 -28.40 3.76
CA PRO A 171 19.07 -29.82 3.52
C PRO A 171 19.82 -30.47 4.71
N SER A 172 19.17 -31.40 5.40
CA SER A 172 19.84 -32.29 6.34
C SER A 172 20.81 -33.19 5.57
N THR A 173 22.10 -33.09 5.86
CA THR A 173 23.11 -34.07 5.40
C THR A 173 22.91 -35.42 6.11
N PRO A 174 23.09 -36.56 5.42
CA PRO A 174 23.01 -37.87 6.07
C PRO A 174 24.37 -38.25 6.68
N VAL A 175 24.33 -38.80 7.89
CA VAL A 175 25.34 -39.75 8.44
C VAL A 175 24.57 -40.95 8.93
#